data_AF-A0A6G3MKH5-F1
#
_entry.id   AF-A0A6G3MKH5-F1
#
_cell.length_a   1.000
_cell.length_b   1.000
_cell.length_c   1.000
_cell.angle_alpha   90.00
_cell.angle_beta   90.00
_cell.angle_gamma   90.00
#
_symmetry.space_group_name_H-M   'P 1'
#
loop_
_entity.id
_entity.type
_entity.pdbx_description
1 polymer ?
#
loop_
_entity_poly.entity_id
_entity_poly.type
_entity_poly.pdbx_seq_one_letter_code
_entity_poly.pdbx_strand_id
1 'polypeptide(L)'
;MLQGFENTENWNYPKALQIVALDCEAFYTTHGLELTRVVIINLHFQVLYDKIVKPSGQILNQHLLKNVKLQKIRISTDSLETIHRDLKSIINYKTIIIGHGLDNDLKLLKLFHKNIIDTSLLSYKRQYYQR
;
A
#
# COMPACT_ATOMS: atom_id res chain seq x y z
N MET A 1 8.53 3.77 18.70
CA MET A 1 7.75 3.59 17.46
C MET A 1 8.44 4.41 16.38
N LEU A 2 8.63 3.88 15.16
CA LEU A 2 9.23 4.65 14.06
C LEU A 2 8.32 5.84 13.71
N GLN A 3 8.89 7.01 13.41
CA GLN A 3 8.12 8.23 13.18
C GLN A 3 7.18 8.08 11.98
N GLY A 4 5.90 8.43 12.16
CA GLY A 4 4.87 8.35 11.13
C GLY A 4 4.38 6.94 10.81
N PHE A 5 4.85 5.91 11.52
CA PHE A 5 4.28 4.57 11.41
C PHE A 5 3.06 4.39 12.30
N GLU A 6 1.99 3.83 11.75
CA GLU A 6 0.81 3.43 12.50
C GLU A 6 0.78 1.91 12.73
N ASN A 7 0.24 1.47 13.87
CA ASN A 7 -0.01 0.05 14.14
C ASN A 7 -1.52 -0.21 14.08
N THR A 8 -1.92 -1.15 13.23
CA THR A 8 -3.33 -1.56 13.05
C THR A 8 -3.97 -2.15 14.30
N GLU A 9 -3.20 -2.61 15.30
CA GLU A 9 -3.69 -3.01 16.63
C GLU A 9 -4.44 -1.89 17.34
N ASN A 10 -4.11 -0.63 17.03
CA ASN A 10 -4.78 0.55 17.57
C ASN A 10 -6.00 0.98 16.75
N TRP A 11 -6.33 0.27 15.67
CA TRP A 11 -7.46 0.59 14.78
C TRP A 11 -8.67 -0.27 15.14
N ASN A 12 -9.42 0.14 16.17
CA ASN A 12 -10.61 -0.58 16.62
C ASN A 12 -11.88 -0.13 15.87
N TYR A 13 -12.00 -0.56 14.61
CA TYR A 13 -13.19 -0.32 13.79
C TYR A 13 -14.00 -1.61 13.60
N PRO A 14 -15.29 -1.65 14.00
CA PRO A 14 -16.09 -2.87 14.05
C PRO A 14 -16.55 -3.39 12.68
N LYS A 15 -16.43 -2.58 11.61
CA LYS A 15 -16.87 -2.93 10.24
C LYS A 15 -15.73 -3.21 9.26
N ALA A 16 -14.52 -3.49 9.75
CA ALA A 16 -13.41 -3.83 8.85
C ALA A 16 -13.66 -5.16 8.14
N LEU A 17 -13.09 -5.31 6.95
CA LEU A 17 -13.21 -6.52 6.16
C LEU A 17 -12.34 -7.64 6.71
N GLN A 18 -12.77 -8.89 6.49
CA GLN A 18 -11.99 -10.05 6.92
C GLN A 18 -10.74 -10.24 6.07
N ILE A 19 -10.83 -10.06 4.75
CA ILE A 19 -9.72 -10.29 3.82
C ILE A 19 -9.73 -9.21 2.75
N VAL A 20 -8.56 -8.68 2.44
CA VAL A 20 -8.33 -7.74 1.34
C VAL A 20 -7.04 -8.09 0.60
N ALA A 21 -6.95 -7.74 -0.68
CA ALA A 21 -5.67 -7.70 -1.38
C ALA A 21 -5.21 -6.24 -1.54
N LEU A 22 -3.91 -6.01 -1.36
CA LEU A 22 -3.26 -4.70 -1.31
C LEU A 22 -2.08 -4.67 -2.28
N ASP A 23 -1.96 -3.56 -3.01
CA ASP A 23 -0.81 -3.25 -3.85
C ASP A 23 -0.55 -1.74 -3.86
N CYS A 24 0.71 -1.34 -3.80
CA CYS A 24 1.14 0.06 -3.81
C CYS A 24 2.07 0.37 -4.98
N GLU A 25 1.93 1.56 -5.58
CA GLU A 25 2.92 2.13 -6.50
C GLU A 25 3.69 3.25 -5.79
N ALA A 26 5.00 3.35 -6.03
CA ALA A 26 5.86 4.35 -5.43
C ALA A 26 6.83 4.97 -6.45
N PHE A 27 7.29 6.18 -6.16
CA PHE A 27 8.31 6.87 -6.96
C PHE A 27 9.43 7.42 -6.08
N TYR A 28 10.63 7.50 -6.65
CA TYR A 28 11.75 8.19 -6.03
C TYR A 28 11.58 9.71 -6.13
N THR A 29 11.74 10.36 -4.99
CA THR A 29 11.65 11.80 -4.80
C THR A 29 12.89 12.32 -4.11
N THR A 30 12.95 13.64 -3.91
CA THR A 30 13.97 14.29 -3.08
C THR A 30 14.04 13.78 -1.65
N HIS A 31 13.03 13.05 -1.15
CA HIS A 31 12.99 12.47 0.19
C HIS A 31 13.16 10.94 0.20
N GLY A 32 13.56 10.34 -0.91
CA GLY A 32 13.69 8.90 -1.06
C GLY A 32 12.48 8.28 -1.77
N LEU A 33 12.17 7.02 -1.47
CA LEU A 33 11.04 6.32 -2.08
C LEU A 33 9.74 6.66 -1.36
N GLU A 34 8.76 7.24 -2.07
CA GLU A 34 7.48 7.68 -1.50
C GLU A 34 6.28 7.03 -2.21
N LEU A 35 5.24 6.76 -1.43
CA LEU A 35 3.95 6.23 -1.91
C LEU A 35 3.29 7.19 -2.89
N THR A 36 2.76 6.66 -3.99
CA THR A 36 2.06 7.45 -5.03
C THR A 36 0.75 6.84 -5.51
N ARG A 37 0.51 5.56 -5.24
CA ARG A 37 -0.80 4.95 -5.40
C ARG A 37 -0.98 3.81 -4.41
N VAL A 38 -2.19 3.62 -3.94
CA VAL A 38 -2.59 2.44 -3.17
C VAL A 38 -3.89 1.91 -3.74
N VAL A 39 -3.95 0.59 -3.93
CA VAL A 39 -5.12 -0.12 -4.41
C VAL A 39 -5.48 -1.24 -3.44
N ILE A 40 -6.76 -1.34 -3.09
CA ILE A 40 -7.32 -2.39 -2.27
C ILE A 40 -8.54 -2.98 -2.96
N ILE A 41 -8.58 -4.30 -3.05
CA ILE A 41 -9.71 -5.07 -3.57
C ILE A 41 -10.23 -6.06 -2.53
N ASN A 42 -11.50 -6.46 -2.66
CA ASN A 42 -12.07 -7.56 -1.89
C ASN A 42 -11.89 -8.93 -2.59
N LEU A 43 -12.36 -10.00 -1.95
CA LEU A 43 -12.35 -11.37 -2.49
C LEU A 43 -13.18 -11.57 -3.76
N HIS A 44 -14.08 -10.64 -4.07
CA HIS A 44 -14.88 -10.65 -5.30
C HIS A 44 -14.23 -9.82 -6.42
N PHE A 45 -12.96 -9.44 -6.26
CA PHE A 45 -12.19 -8.60 -7.18
C PHE A 45 -12.78 -7.19 -7.39
N GLN A 46 -13.62 -6.73 -6.47
CA GLN A 46 -14.17 -5.38 -6.51
C GLN A 46 -13.18 -4.40 -5.90
N VAL A 47 -12.96 -3.28 -6.57
CA VAL A 47 -12.10 -2.19 -6.08
C VAL A 47 -12.81 -1.47 -4.93
N LEU A 48 -12.21 -1.54 -3.74
CA LEU A 48 -12.69 -0.86 -2.54
C LEU A 48 -12.02 0.49 -2.36
N TYR A 49 -10.75 0.58 -2.76
CA TYR A 49 -9.93 1.77 -2.62
C TYR A 49 -8.94 1.81 -3.77
N ASP A 50 -8.89 2.92 -4.50
CA ASP A 50 -7.87 3.19 -5.52
C ASP A 50 -7.57 4.69 -5.46
N LYS A 51 -6.47 5.03 -4.80
CA LYS A 51 -6.10 6.41 -4.54
C LYS A 51 -4.71 6.72 -5.04
N ILE A 52 -4.60 7.89 -5.66
CA ILE A 52 -3.33 8.47 -6.08
C ILE A 52 -2.89 9.41 -4.97
N VAL A 53 -1.68 9.22 -4.47
CA VAL A 53 -1.11 9.96 -3.34
C VAL A 53 -0.13 11.00 -3.86
N LYS A 54 -0.20 12.22 -3.31
CA LYS A 54 0.78 13.26 -3.59
C LYS A 54 2.01 13.05 -2.69
N PRO A 55 3.19 12.79 -3.26
CA PRO A 55 4.41 12.69 -2.47
C PRO A 55 4.79 14.06 -1.88
N SER A 56 5.52 14.04 -0.76
CA SER A 56 6.00 15.27 -0.11
C SER A 56 7.19 15.88 -0.85
N GLY A 57 8.07 15.03 -1.40
CA GLY A 57 9.23 15.42 -2.18
C GLY A 57 8.92 15.62 -3.65
N GLN A 58 9.82 16.28 -4.36
CA GLN A 58 9.74 16.41 -5.81
C GLN A 58 10.18 15.11 -6.47
N ILE A 59 9.37 14.59 -7.40
CA ILE A 59 9.70 13.38 -8.17
C ILE A 59 10.96 13.63 -8.99
N LEU A 60 11.98 12.80 -8.81
CA LEU A 60 13.31 13.00 -9.39
C LEU A 60 13.33 12.76 -10.91
N ASN A 61 12.53 11.81 -11.39
CA ASN A 61 12.52 11.48 -12.80
C ASN A 61 11.47 12.32 -13.55
N GLN A 62 11.93 13.41 -14.18
CA GLN A 62 11.06 14.31 -14.93
C GLN A 62 10.51 13.69 -16.23
N HIS A 63 11.14 12.64 -16.79
CA HIS A 63 10.63 11.95 -17.97
C HIS A 63 9.35 11.16 -17.64
N LEU A 64 9.29 10.59 -16.45
CA LEU A 64 8.09 9.95 -15.94
C LEU A 64 6.91 10.95 -15.89
N LEU A 65 7.16 12.20 -15.49
CA LEU A 65 6.13 13.25 -15.37
C LEU A 65 5.45 13.66 -16.69
N LYS A 66 5.98 13.25 -17.85
CA LYS A 66 5.34 13.42 -19.16
C LYS A 66 4.21 12.40 -19.40
N ASN A 67 4.14 11.33 -18.61
CA ASN A 67 3.06 10.36 -18.68
C ASN A 67 1.78 10.93 -18.08
N VAL A 68 0.65 10.78 -18.77
CA VAL A 68 -0.67 11.27 -18.33
C VAL A 68 -1.06 10.74 -16.95
N LYS A 69 -0.68 9.49 -16.62
CA LYS A 69 -0.91 8.87 -15.30
C LYS A 69 -0.23 9.65 -14.16
N LEU A 70 0.89 10.32 -14.44
CA LEU A 70 1.69 11.08 -13.48
C LEU A 70 1.28 12.55 -13.34
N GLN A 71 0.52 13.08 -14.29
CA GLN A 71 -0.15 14.38 -14.12
C GLN A 71 -1.18 14.32 -13.00
N LYS A 72 -1.89 13.19 -12.86
CA LYS A 72 -2.82 12.95 -11.75
C LYS A 72 -2.16 13.01 -10.38
N ILE A 73 -0.89 12.58 -10.27
CA ILE A 73 -0.12 12.66 -9.02
C ILE A 73 0.15 14.12 -8.64
N ARG A 74 0.48 14.99 -9.61
CA ARG A 74 0.76 16.42 -9.34
C ARG A 74 -0.47 17.17 -8.80
N ILE A 75 -1.66 16.81 -9.29
CA ILE A 75 -2.92 17.46 -8.91
C ILE A 75 -3.62 16.76 -7.73
N SER A 76 -3.13 15.61 -7.28
CA SER A 76 -3.72 14.92 -6.13
C SER A 76 -3.54 15.75 -4.86
N THR A 77 -4.54 15.69 -3.99
CA THR A 77 -4.53 16.29 -2.66
C THR A 77 -4.38 15.26 -1.55
N ASP A 78 -4.49 13.97 -1.87
CA ASP A 78 -4.44 12.90 -0.87
C ASP A 78 -3.00 12.74 -0.37
N SER A 79 -2.81 12.83 0.94
CA SER A 79 -1.54 12.62 1.65
C SER A 79 -1.54 11.27 2.37
N LEU A 80 -0.38 10.82 2.85
CA LEU A 80 -0.27 9.56 3.61
C LEU A 80 -1.18 9.54 4.84
N GLU A 81 -1.34 10.68 5.52
CA GLU A 81 -2.23 10.82 6.68
C GLU A 81 -3.70 10.64 6.29
N THR A 82 -4.09 11.14 5.11
CA THR A 82 -5.42 10.90 4.55
C THR A 82 -5.62 9.43 4.22
N ILE A 83 -4.61 8.77 3.65
CA ILE A 83 -4.65 7.33 3.41
C ILE A 83 -4.84 6.56 4.73
N HIS A 84 -4.07 6.84 5.78
CA HIS A 84 -4.24 6.19 7.09
C HIS A 84 -5.65 6.36 7.66
N ARG A 85 -6.22 7.56 7.55
CA ARG A 85 -7.59 7.83 8.00
C ARG A 85 -8.60 6.98 7.23
N ASP A 86 -8.47 6.89 5.92
CA ASP A 86 -9.40 6.13 5.09
C ASP A 86 -9.26 4.62 5.32
N LEU A 87 -8.02 4.12 5.43
CA LEU A 87 -7.73 2.71 5.67
C LEU A 87 -8.30 2.18 6.98
N LYS A 88 -8.41 3.02 8.02
CA LYS A 88 -9.07 2.68 9.28
C LYS A 88 -10.53 2.21 9.10
N SER A 89 -11.20 2.64 8.03
CA SER A 89 -12.57 2.20 7.72
C SER A 89 -12.64 0.85 7.00
N ILE A 90 -11.51 0.36 6.47
CA ILE A 90 -11.42 -0.83 5.61
C ILE A 90 -10.70 -1.98 6.33
N ILE A 91 -9.62 -1.65 7.04
CA ILE A 91 -8.65 -2.59 7.64
C ILE A 91 -8.65 -2.39 9.16
N ASN A 92 -8.64 -3.50 9.90
CA ASN A 92 -8.27 -3.53 11.31
C ASN A 92 -7.20 -4.60 11.55
N TYR A 93 -6.75 -4.78 12.80
CA TYR A 93 -5.72 -5.77 13.13
C TYR A 93 -6.07 -7.23 12.83
N LYS A 94 -7.36 -7.56 12.66
CA LYS A 94 -7.83 -8.91 12.31
C LYS A 94 -7.97 -9.12 10.81
N THR A 95 -8.07 -8.07 10.01
CA THR A 95 -8.11 -8.17 8.55
C THR A 95 -6.89 -8.95 8.06
N ILE A 96 -7.06 -9.90 7.14
CA ILE A 96 -5.95 -10.56 6.44
C ILE A 96 -5.61 -9.71 5.22
N ILE A 97 -4.38 -9.22 5.13
CA ILE A 97 -3.88 -8.51 3.95
C ILE A 97 -3.10 -9.47 3.07
N ILE A 98 -3.51 -9.60 1.80
CA ILE A 98 -2.87 -10.43 0.79
C ILE A 98 -2.12 -9.53 -0.20
N GLY A 99 -0.92 -9.90 -0.61
CA GLY A 99 -0.16 -9.18 -1.63
C GLY A 99 1.10 -9.91 -2.06
N HIS A 100 1.99 -9.22 -2.78
CA HIS A 100 3.24 -9.78 -3.27
C HIS A 100 4.42 -8.87 -2.90
N GLY A 101 5.26 -9.30 -1.95
CA GLY A 101 6.34 -8.46 -1.43
C GLY A 101 5.84 -7.36 -0.51
N LEU A 102 4.86 -7.70 0.36
CA LEU A 102 4.10 -6.76 1.21
C LEU A 102 4.97 -5.95 2.17
N ASP A 103 6.19 -6.40 2.46
CA ASP A 103 7.15 -5.64 3.24
C ASP A 103 7.42 -4.25 2.62
N ASN A 104 7.47 -4.15 1.29
CA ASN A 104 7.62 -2.88 0.59
C ASN A 104 6.36 -2.01 0.71
N ASP A 105 5.18 -2.59 0.47
CA ASP A 105 3.89 -1.88 0.54
C ASP A 105 3.64 -1.33 1.95
N LEU A 106 3.86 -2.15 2.97
CA LEU A 106 3.67 -1.76 4.37
C LEU A 106 4.68 -0.70 4.82
N LYS A 107 5.92 -0.73 4.32
CA LYS A 107 6.90 0.34 4.56
C LYS A 107 6.49 1.65 3.89
N LEU A 108 5.99 1.61 2.66
CA LEU A 108 5.49 2.79 1.92
C LEU A 108 4.27 3.39 2.61
N LEU A 109 3.36 2.54 3.07
CA LEU A 109 2.21 2.93 3.88
C LEU A 109 2.60 3.31 5.30
N LYS A 110 3.84 3.12 5.75
CA LYS A 110 4.25 3.27 7.15
C LYS A 110 3.27 2.56 8.10
N LEU A 111 2.97 1.30 7.83
CA LEU A 111 1.95 0.55 8.54
C LEU A 111 2.52 -0.75 9.11
N PHE A 112 2.31 -0.97 10.40
CA PHE A 112 2.55 -2.25 11.04
C PHE A 112 1.25 -3.06 11.08
N HIS A 113 1.28 -4.21 10.41
CA HIS A 113 0.17 -5.14 10.35
C HIS A 113 0.70 -6.58 10.37
N LYS A 114 0.20 -7.40 11.29
CA LYS A 114 0.73 -8.75 11.53
C LYS A 114 0.06 -9.83 10.67
N ASN A 115 -1.22 -9.63 10.34
CA ASN A 115 -2.02 -10.67 9.71
C ASN A 115 -1.92 -10.59 8.18
N ILE A 116 -0.79 -11.04 7.64
CA ILE A 116 -0.49 -10.93 6.21
C ILE A 116 -0.30 -12.30 5.54
N ILE A 117 -0.65 -12.38 4.26
CA ILE A 117 -0.28 -13.47 3.35
C ILE A 117 0.54 -12.85 2.22
N ASP A 118 1.85 -13.09 2.27
CA ASP A 118 2.77 -12.65 1.21
C ASP A 118 3.00 -13.78 0.20
N THR A 119 2.52 -13.58 -1.02
CA THR A 119 2.62 -14.56 -2.10
C THR A 119 4.05 -14.74 -2.61
N SER A 120 4.95 -13.77 -2.40
CA SER A 120 6.36 -13.87 -2.81
C SER A 120 7.11 -14.98 -2.05
N LEU A 121 6.62 -15.37 -0.86
CA LEU A 121 7.20 -16.44 -0.06
C LEU A 121 6.69 -17.83 -0.46
N LEU A 122 5.56 -17.91 -1.18
CA LEU A 122 4.96 -19.18 -1.60
C LEU A 122 5.70 -19.83 -2.80
N SER A 123 6.35 -19.01 -3.63
CA SER A 123 7.04 -19.47 -4.85
C SER A 123 8.37 -20.20 -4.58
N TYR A 124 8.91 -20.16 -3.37
CA TYR A 124 10.21 -20.77 -3.04
C TYR A 124 10.22 -22.32 -3.07
N LYS A 125 9.05 -23.00 -3.03
CA LYS A 125 9.00 -24.47 -3.03
C LYS A 125 8.99 -25.14 -4.40
N ARG A 126 8.87 -24.40 -5.52
CA ARG A 126 8.70 -25.02 -6.85
C ARG A 126 10.02 -25.36 -7.58
N GLN A 127 11.16 -24.83 -7.14
CA GLN A 127 12.46 -25.10 -7.78
C GLN A 127 13.09 -26.46 -7.41
N TYR A 128 12.57 -27.18 -6.41
CA TYR A 128 13.12 -28.49 -5.99
C TYR A 128 12.52 -29.70 -6.72
N TYR A 129 11.45 -29.53 -7.50
CA TYR A 129 10.74 -30.62 -8.18
C TYR A 129 10.97 -30.66 -9.71
N GLN A 130 12.04 -30.04 -10.21
CA GLN A 130 12.48 -30.18 -11.60
C GLN A 130 13.89 -30.80 -11.67
N ARG A 131 14.03 -32.01 -11.13
CA ARG A 131 15.15 -32.91 -11.43
C ARG A 131 14.66 -34.04 -12.32
#